data_AF-A0A202BFI9-F1
#
_entry.id   AF-A0A202BFI9-F1
#
_cell.length_a   1.000
_cell.length_b   1.000
_cell.length_c   1.000
_cell.angle_alpha   90.00
_cell.angle_beta   90.00
_cell.angle_gamma   90.00
#
_symmetry.space_group_name_H-M   'P 1'
#
loop_
_entity.id
_entity.type
_entity.pdbx_description
1 polymer ?
#
loop_
_entity_poly.entity_id
_entity_poly.type
_entity_poly.pdbx_seq_one_letter_code
_entity_poly.pdbx_strand_id
1 'polypeptide(L)'
;MSHLLWWGVEFPVEAWRCQLNEWRCWQCFWRSSLFHGLRVWHSAAPWQDRLRRVARRGCADGIALCHDGGGDRFQLWRLACGHLGQPEGVGEAWAHCLARSERAWQSGLVSLGRDWSRS
;
A
#
# COMPACT_ATOMS: atom_id res chain seq x y z
N MET A 1 -13.98 25.85 6.61
CA MET A 1 -12.81 26.28 5.83
C MET A 1 -13.15 26.23 4.35
N SER A 2 -12.76 27.22 3.54
CA SER A 2 -13.08 27.20 2.10
C SER A 2 -12.44 25.99 1.42
N HIS A 3 -13.19 25.29 0.55
CA HIS A 3 -12.67 24.20 -0.26
C HIS A 3 -11.38 24.60 -1.01
N LEU A 4 -11.30 25.85 -1.47
CA LEU A 4 -10.12 26.39 -2.15
C LEU A 4 -8.88 26.45 -1.25
N LEU A 5 -9.04 26.80 0.03
CA LEU A 5 -7.93 26.83 0.98
C LEU A 5 -7.45 25.41 1.32
N TRP A 6 -8.39 24.46 1.43
CA TRP A 6 -8.04 23.07 1.66
C TRP A 6 -7.23 22.49 0.48
N TRP A 7 -7.72 22.68 -0.76
CA TRP A 7 -7.01 22.21 -1.96
C TRP A 7 -5.66 22.90 -2.18
N GLY A 8 -5.52 24.17 -1.78
CA GLY A 8 -4.30 24.95 -1.98
C GLY A 8 -3.20 24.73 -0.93
N VAL A 9 -3.57 24.34 0.30
CA VAL A 9 -2.61 24.29 1.42
C VAL A 9 -2.62 22.93 2.10
N GLU A 10 -3.78 22.43 2.52
CA GLU A 10 -3.86 21.22 3.32
C GLU A 10 -3.69 19.95 2.49
N PHE A 11 -4.30 19.89 1.30
CA PHE A 11 -4.17 18.74 0.42
C PHE A 11 -2.71 18.46 0.03
N PRO A 12 -1.88 19.44 -0.39
CA PRO A 12 -0.47 19.20 -0.63
C PRO A 12 0.28 18.66 0.59
N VAL A 13 -0.04 19.14 1.80
CA VAL A 13 0.58 18.66 3.04
C VAL A 13 0.20 17.22 3.33
N GLU A 14 -1.08 16.87 3.20
CA GLU A 14 -1.57 15.49 3.40
C GLU A 14 -1.06 14.54 2.32
N ALA A 15 -1.01 14.98 1.06
CA ALA A 15 -0.41 14.22 -0.03
C ALA A 15 1.08 13.99 0.21
N TRP A 16 1.81 15.00 0.69
CA TRP A 16 3.22 14.85 1.04
C TRP A 16 3.43 13.88 2.20
N ARG A 17 2.59 13.94 3.25
CA ARG A 17 2.61 12.97 4.36
C ARG A 17 2.36 11.56 3.87
N CYS A 18 1.36 11.36 3.00
CA CYS A 18 1.09 10.07 2.36
C CYS A 18 2.32 9.58 1.60
N GLN A 19 2.94 10.43 0.78
CA GLN A 19 4.15 10.08 0.01
C GLN A 19 5.33 9.72 0.92
N LEU A 20 5.52 10.42 2.04
CA LEU A 20 6.56 10.11 3.01
C LEU A 20 6.34 8.77 3.71
N ASN A 21 5.08 8.44 4.03
CA ASN A 21 4.76 7.14 4.62
C ASN A 21 4.93 6.01 3.60
N GLU A 22 4.48 6.19 2.34
CA GLU A 22 4.78 5.26 1.26
C GLU A 22 6.29 5.05 1.12
N TRP A 23 7.07 6.14 1.15
CA TRP A 23 8.53 6.07 1.08
C TRP A 23 9.13 5.26 2.23
N ARG A 24 8.63 5.40 3.46
CA ARG A 24 9.07 4.57 4.60
C ARG A 24 8.75 3.09 4.38
N CYS A 25 7.58 2.77 3.86
CA CYS A 25 7.22 1.40 3.50
C CYS A 25 8.18 0.84 2.43
N TRP A 26 8.49 1.64 1.40
CA TRP A 26 9.48 1.30 0.37
C TRP A 26 10.88 1.08 0.96
N GLN A 27 11.33 1.93 1.90
CA GLN A 27 12.61 1.75 2.58
C GLN A 27 12.65 0.43 3.36
N CYS A 28 11.58 0.09 4.09
CA CYS A 28 11.45 -1.18 4.79
C CYS A 28 11.49 -2.37 3.82
N PHE A 29 10.78 -2.28 2.71
CA PHE A 29 10.78 -3.28 1.63
C PHE A 29 12.19 -3.49 1.07
N TRP A 30 12.88 -2.41 0.67
CA TRP A 30 14.23 -2.48 0.11
C TRP A 30 15.23 -3.05 1.11
N ARG A 31 15.15 -2.60 2.37
CA ARG A 31 16.00 -3.11 3.44
C ARG A 31 15.80 -4.60 3.65
N SER A 32 14.56 -5.06 3.77
CA SER A 32 14.20 -6.48 3.89
C SER A 32 14.73 -7.29 2.70
N SER A 33 14.47 -6.80 1.49
CA SER A 33 14.85 -7.45 0.24
C SER A 33 16.35 -7.58 0.08
N LEU A 34 17.12 -6.54 0.40
CA LEU A 34 18.58 -6.54 0.32
C LEU A 34 19.20 -7.52 1.31
N PHE A 35 18.81 -7.47 2.59
CA PHE A 35 19.35 -8.39 3.60
C PHE A 35 18.98 -9.85 3.31
N HIS A 36 17.74 -10.10 2.91
CA HIS A 36 17.32 -11.44 2.54
C HIS A 36 18.05 -11.93 1.28
N GLY A 37 18.11 -11.10 0.23
CA GLY A 37 18.78 -11.42 -1.02
C GLY A 37 20.25 -11.75 -0.82
N LEU A 38 20.98 -10.92 -0.06
CA LEU A 38 22.37 -11.18 0.31
C LEU A 38 22.52 -12.51 1.05
N ARG A 39 21.69 -12.76 2.08
CA ARG A 39 21.73 -14.01 2.84
C ARG A 39 21.47 -15.24 1.97
N VAL A 40 20.52 -15.17 1.04
CA VAL A 40 20.23 -16.27 0.11
C VAL A 40 21.38 -16.46 -0.88
N TRP A 41 21.98 -15.37 -1.38
CA TRP A 41 23.10 -15.46 -2.31
C TRP A 41 24.34 -16.11 -1.71
N HIS A 42 24.63 -15.83 -0.45
CA HIS A 42 25.74 -16.44 0.30
C HIS A 42 25.44 -17.85 0.83
N SER A 43 24.22 -18.38 0.63
CA SER A 43 23.88 -19.72 1.09
C SER A 43 24.49 -20.81 0.21
N ALA A 44 24.78 -21.98 0.80
CA ALA A 44 25.26 -23.16 0.08
C ALA A 44 24.17 -23.84 -0.79
N ALA A 45 22.96 -23.27 -0.87
CA ALA A 45 21.87 -23.86 -1.63
C ALA A 45 22.16 -23.87 -3.15
N PRO A 46 21.62 -24.84 -3.91
CA PRO A 46 21.62 -24.79 -5.37
C PRO A 46 20.99 -23.49 -5.90
N TRP A 47 21.44 -23.01 -7.06
CA TRP A 47 20.98 -21.74 -7.63
C TRP A 47 19.45 -21.70 -7.86
N GLN A 48 18.83 -22.82 -8.24
CA GLN A 48 17.38 -22.94 -8.43
C GLN A 48 16.62 -22.66 -7.13
N ASP A 49 17.12 -23.20 -6.01
CA ASP A 49 16.52 -22.99 -4.70
C ASP A 49 16.72 -21.56 -4.21
N ARG A 50 17.85 -20.92 -4.56
CA ARG A 50 18.06 -19.50 -4.28
C ARG A 50 17.03 -18.63 -4.98
N LEU A 51 16.80 -18.84 -6.28
CA LEU A 51 15.80 -18.10 -7.04
C LEU A 51 14.38 -18.30 -6.49
N ARG A 52 14.00 -19.54 -6.15
CA ARG A 52 12.68 -19.80 -5.53
C ARG A 52 12.51 -19.06 -4.20
N ARG A 53 13.55 -19.03 -3.35
CA ARG A 53 13.51 -18.33 -2.06
C ARG A 53 13.39 -16.81 -2.25
N VAL A 54 14.18 -16.23 -3.15
CA VAL A 54 14.11 -14.79 -3.47
C VAL A 54 12.75 -14.43 -4.06
N ALA A 55 12.23 -15.22 -5.01
CA ALA A 55 10.93 -14.98 -5.62
C ALA A 55 9.80 -15.05 -4.58
N ARG A 56 9.76 -16.12 -3.75
CA ARG A 56 8.76 -16.25 -2.68
C ARG A 56 8.81 -15.09 -1.69
N ARG A 57 10.01 -14.68 -1.27
CA ARG A 57 10.16 -13.53 -0.37
C ARG A 57 9.75 -12.23 -1.05
N GLY A 58 10.12 -12.01 -2.31
CA GLY A 58 9.75 -10.83 -3.08
C GLY A 58 8.23 -10.69 -3.24
N CYS A 59 7.52 -11.80 -3.50
CA CYS A 59 6.06 -11.82 -3.51
C CYS A 59 5.47 -11.45 -2.13
N ALA A 60 5.97 -12.05 -1.05
CA ALA A 60 5.50 -11.76 0.30
C ALA A 60 5.74 -10.30 0.71
N ASP A 61 6.96 -9.79 0.48
CA ASP A 61 7.35 -8.41 0.79
C ASP A 61 6.58 -7.42 -0.10
N GLY A 62 6.28 -7.76 -1.35
CA GLY A 62 5.45 -6.95 -2.24
C GLY A 62 3.98 -6.87 -1.79
N ILE A 63 3.39 -7.98 -1.34
CA ILE A 63 2.05 -7.99 -0.76
C ILE A 63 2.01 -7.13 0.52
N ALA A 64 3.02 -7.26 1.39
CA ALA A 64 3.14 -6.44 2.59
C ALA A 64 3.28 -4.95 2.25
N LEU A 65 4.09 -4.58 1.27
CA LEU A 65 4.24 -3.19 0.80
C LEU A 65 2.90 -2.59 0.33
N CYS A 66 2.16 -3.34 -0.49
CA CYS A 66 0.83 -2.92 -0.97
C CYS A 66 -0.22 -2.83 0.15
N HIS A 67 -0.11 -3.70 1.16
CA HIS A 67 -1.01 -3.71 2.30
C HIS A 67 -0.75 -2.51 3.21
N ASP A 68 0.51 -2.30 3.60
CA ASP A 68 0.91 -1.27 4.56
C ASP A 68 0.77 0.15 3.98
N GLY A 69 1.03 0.33 2.67
CA GLY A 69 0.84 1.60 1.99
C GLY A 69 -0.62 1.91 1.61
N GLY A 70 -1.52 0.92 1.67
CA GLY A 70 -2.91 1.09 1.22
C GLY A 70 -3.73 2.04 2.11
N GLY A 71 -3.55 1.93 3.44
CA GLY A 71 -4.36 2.67 4.41
C GLY A 71 -4.27 4.20 4.27
N ASP A 72 -3.05 4.71 4.16
CA ASP A 72 -2.81 6.16 4.02
C ASP A 72 -3.36 6.71 2.69
N ARG A 73 -3.27 5.93 1.62
CA ARG A 73 -3.87 6.29 0.32
C ARG A 73 -5.39 6.39 0.43
N PHE A 74 -6.05 5.39 1.01
CA PHE A 74 -7.50 5.44 1.22
C PHE A 74 -7.89 6.60 2.15
N GLN A 75 -7.09 6.91 3.16
CA GLN A 75 -7.34 8.07 4.02
C GLN A 75 -7.22 9.39 3.25
N LEU A 76 -6.19 9.56 2.42
CA LEU A 76 -6.04 10.73 1.55
C LEU A 76 -7.23 10.88 0.58
N TRP A 77 -7.70 9.77 -0.01
CA TRP A 77 -8.89 9.77 -0.86
C TRP A 77 -10.17 10.14 -0.10
N ARG A 78 -10.37 9.66 1.13
CA ARG A 78 -11.52 10.06 1.95
C ARG A 78 -11.51 11.56 2.23
N LEU A 79 -10.35 12.11 2.59
CA LEU A 79 -10.18 13.55 2.81
C LEU A 79 -10.48 14.34 1.52
N ALA A 80 -9.89 13.95 0.40
CA ALA A 80 -10.13 14.57 -0.90
C ALA A 80 -11.61 14.56 -1.29
N CYS A 81 -12.29 13.42 -1.15
CA CYS A 81 -13.72 13.30 -1.44
C CYS A 81 -14.58 14.21 -0.57
N GLY A 82 -14.25 14.37 0.72
CA GLY A 82 -14.94 15.30 1.62
C GLY A 82 -14.85 16.77 1.19
N HIS A 83 -13.82 17.12 0.40
CA HIS A 83 -13.57 18.48 -0.06
C HIS A 83 -13.89 18.72 -1.55
N LEU A 84 -14.53 17.78 -2.24
CA LEU A 84 -14.97 17.94 -3.64
C LEU A 84 -16.22 18.85 -3.80
N GLY A 85 -16.81 19.32 -2.70
CA GLY A 85 -17.97 20.22 -2.74
C GLY A 85 -19.23 19.57 -3.31
N GLN A 86 -19.40 18.26 -3.11
CA GLN A 86 -20.48 17.48 -3.71
C GLN A 86 -21.80 17.61 -2.93
N PRO A 87 -22.96 17.40 -3.59
CA PRO A 87 -24.24 17.27 -2.88
C PRO A 87 -24.18 16.12 -1.86
N GLU A 88 -24.88 16.26 -0.73
CA GLU A 88 -24.82 15.33 0.40
C GLU A 88 -24.97 13.85 -0.02
N GLY A 89 -25.91 13.52 -0.91
CA GLY A 89 -26.13 12.15 -1.38
C GLY A 89 -25.00 11.56 -2.26
N VAL A 90 -24.20 12.40 -2.91
CA VAL A 90 -23.05 11.94 -3.71
C VAL A 90 -21.84 11.71 -2.81
N GLY A 91 -21.70 12.49 -1.73
CA GLY A 91 -20.68 12.29 -0.70
C GLY A 91 -20.81 10.92 -0.01
N GLU A 92 -22.02 10.54 0.38
CA GLU A 92 -22.29 9.23 0.99
C GLU A 92 -22.00 8.07 0.03
N ALA A 93 -22.41 8.20 -1.24
CA ALA A 93 -22.14 7.19 -2.26
C ALA A 93 -20.62 7.00 -2.48
N TRP A 94 -19.85 8.08 -2.51
CA TRP A 94 -18.39 8.02 -2.60
C TRP A 94 -17.76 7.38 -1.36
N ALA A 95 -18.21 7.76 -0.16
CA ALA A 95 -17.72 7.16 1.08
C ALA A 95 -17.98 5.64 1.11
N HIS A 96 -19.17 5.21 0.69
CA HIS A 96 -19.50 3.79 0.58
C HIS A 96 -18.62 3.09 -0.47
N CYS A 97 -18.42 3.70 -1.63
CA CYS A 97 -17.57 3.17 -2.69
C CYS A 97 -16.10 3.01 -2.25
N LEU A 98 -15.54 4.01 -1.56
CA LEU A 98 -14.18 3.96 -1.02
C LEU A 98 -14.05 2.88 0.05
N ALA A 99 -14.99 2.80 0.99
CA ALA A 99 -14.97 1.78 2.04
C ALA A 99 -15.06 0.36 1.45
N ARG A 100 -15.89 0.16 0.42
CA ARG A 100 -15.96 -1.13 -0.29
C ARG A 100 -14.66 -1.44 -1.01
N SER A 101 -14.07 -0.46 -1.69
CA SER A 101 -12.81 -0.60 -2.43
C SER A 101 -11.64 -0.94 -1.49
N GLU A 102 -11.57 -0.30 -0.34
CA GLU A 102 -10.56 -0.59 0.69
C GLU A 102 -10.68 -2.01 1.23
N ARG A 103 -11.90 -2.45 1.58
CA ARG A 103 -12.13 -3.83 2.02
C ARG A 103 -11.77 -4.84 0.94
N ALA A 104 -12.13 -4.58 -0.31
CA ALA A 104 -11.79 -5.43 -1.45
C ALA A 104 -10.27 -5.49 -1.65
N TRP A 105 -9.57 -4.36 -1.55
CA TRP A 105 -8.11 -4.28 -1.61
C TRP A 105 -7.45 -5.11 -0.50
N GLN A 106 -7.84 -4.88 0.76
CA GLN A 106 -7.26 -5.58 1.92
C GLN A 106 -7.52 -7.08 1.86
N SER A 107 -8.78 -7.48 1.62
CA SER A 107 -9.14 -8.90 1.52
C SER A 107 -8.48 -9.60 0.33
N GLY A 108 -8.36 -8.91 -0.81
CA GLY A 108 -7.66 -9.41 -1.99
C GLY A 108 -6.17 -9.67 -1.72
N LEU A 109 -5.47 -8.72 -1.08
CA LEU A 109 -4.07 -8.89 -0.70
C LEU A 109 -3.86 -10.03 0.30
N VAL A 110 -4.76 -10.17 1.29
CA VAL A 110 -4.72 -11.29 2.24
C VAL A 110 -4.97 -12.63 1.53
N SER A 111 -5.92 -12.68 0.60
CA SER A 111 -6.18 -13.88 -0.20
C SER A 111 -4.96 -14.28 -1.03
N LEU A 112 -4.38 -13.32 -1.75
CA LEU A 112 -3.15 -13.52 -2.51
C LEU A 112 -2.03 -14.04 -1.60
N GLY A 113 -1.83 -13.44 -0.43
CA GLY A 113 -0.82 -13.89 0.53
C GLY A 113 -1.03 -15.35 0.98
N ARG A 114 -2.29 -15.75 1.19
CA ARG A 114 -2.64 -17.14 1.52
C ARG A 114 -2.38 -18.10 0.36
N ASP A 115 -2.76 -17.74 -0.85
CA ASP A 115 -2.57 -18.58 -2.04
C ASP A 115 -1.08 -18.79 -2.33
N TRP A 116 -0.27 -17.73 -2.21
CA TRP A 116 1.18 -17.81 -2.33
C TRP A 116 1.84 -18.61 -1.21
N SER A 117 1.30 -18.62 0.01
CA SER A 117 1.84 -19.42 1.11
C SER A 117 1.60 -20.93 0.93
N ARG A 118 0.58 -21.32 0.15
CA ARG A 118 0.21 -22.71 -0.13
C ARG A 118 0.93 -23.31 -1.36
N SER A 119 1.63 -22.47 -2.14
CA SER A 119 2.30 -22.80 -3.40
C SER A 119 3.80 -23.00 -3.22
#